data_AF-A0AAV8XTF5-F1
#
_entry.id   AF-A0AAV8XTF5-F1
#
_cell.length_a   1.000
_cell.length_b   1.000
_cell.length_c   1.000
_cell.angle_alpha   90.00
_cell.angle_beta   90.00
_cell.angle_gamma   90.00
#
_symmetry.space_group_name_H-M   'P 1'
#
loop_
_entity.id
_entity.type
_entity.pdbx_description
1 polymer ?
#
loop_
_entity_poly.entity_id
_entity_poly.type
_entity_poly.pdbx_seq_one_letter_code
_entity_poly.pdbx_strand_id
1 'polypeptide(L)'
;MVLVPHVSVGIPQQLALTKILDKNVEILLPFRSWELVEFPSLSQTTRHTWPVKTTTKLETPRHVVVAFQINRKNKVTSNMSTFDNCNLTNIRVFLNSERYPYNDLFIDFKDNKYATLYEMFSNFRHSYYEIGNEPIFTPKEFKSISPITHIDCSRQKETIQSGSVVMRIEFETSENIPNDTTAYCLILHDRLFRYNPLTKIVRQV
;
A
#
# COMPACT_ATOMS: atom_id res chain seq x y z
N MET A 1 -9.87 -32.61 14.50
CA MET A 1 -8.95 -33.01 13.42
C MET A 1 -9.34 -32.22 12.18
N VAL A 2 -8.54 -31.23 11.78
CA VAL A 2 -8.85 -30.40 10.60
C VAL A 2 -8.39 -31.18 9.37
N LEU A 3 -9.31 -31.60 8.51
CA LEU A 3 -8.99 -32.20 7.22
C LEU A 3 -8.40 -31.10 6.32
N VAL A 4 -7.10 -31.16 6.06
CA VAL A 4 -6.48 -30.36 5.02
C VAL A 4 -6.78 -31.05 3.68
N PRO A 5 -7.47 -30.41 2.73
CA PRO A 5 -7.79 -31.03 1.45
C PRO A 5 -6.51 -31.37 0.69
N HIS A 6 -6.36 -32.64 0.33
CA HIS A 6 -5.21 -33.12 -0.44
C HIS A 6 -5.47 -32.89 -1.93
N VAL A 7 -4.94 -31.80 -2.47
CA VAL A 7 -5.03 -31.50 -3.90
C VAL A 7 -3.95 -32.28 -4.65
N SER A 8 -4.34 -33.22 -5.50
CA SER A 8 -3.43 -33.91 -6.42
C SER A 8 -3.51 -33.31 -7.83
N VAL A 9 -2.37 -33.23 -8.50
CA VAL A 9 -2.29 -32.78 -9.90
C VAL A 9 -2.72 -33.90 -10.84
N GLY A 10 -3.32 -33.53 -11.98
CA GLY A 10 -3.57 -34.47 -13.06
C GLY A 10 -2.27 -35.01 -13.66
N ILE A 11 -2.32 -36.20 -14.27
CA ILE A 11 -1.16 -36.87 -14.88
C ILE A 11 -0.39 -35.97 -15.86
N PRO A 12 -1.03 -35.16 -16.74
CA PRO A 12 -0.32 -34.25 -17.63
C PRO A 12 0.49 -33.17 -16.89
N GLN A 13 -0.09 -32.58 -15.84
CA GLN A 13 0.55 -31.56 -15.01
C GLN A 13 1.68 -32.16 -14.18
N GLN A 14 1.51 -33.39 -13.69
CA GLN A 14 2.56 -34.14 -13.00
C GLN A 14 3.78 -34.34 -13.90
N LEU A 15 3.59 -34.82 -15.13
CA LEU A 15 4.67 -34.98 -16.13
C LEU A 15 5.39 -33.65 -16.43
N ALA A 16 4.64 -32.54 -16.53
CA ALA A 16 5.22 -31.22 -16.74
C ALA A 16 6.10 -30.78 -15.55
N LEU A 17 5.61 -30.97 -14.31
CA LEU A 17 6.36 -30.65 -13.10
C LEU A 17 7.61 -31.53 -12.96
N THR A 18 7.53 -32.82 -13.28
CA THR A 18 8.69 -33.73 -13.29
C THR A 18 9.75 -33.27 -14.30
N LYS A 19 9.36 -32.82 -15.49
CA LYS A 19 10.32 -32.26 -16.47
C LYS A 19 11.02 -30.99 -15.96
N ILE A 20 10.35 -30.16 -15.18
CA ILE A 20 10.93 -28.96 -14.56
C ILE A 20 11.94 -29.36 -13.47
N LEU A 21 11.59 -30.37 -12.67
CA LEU A 21 12.47 -30.99 -11.68
C LEU A 21 13.74 -31.59 -12.30
N ASP A 22 13.58 -32.40 -13.35
CA ASP A 22 14.69 -33.09 -14.03
C ASP A 22 15.68 -32.11 -14.66
N LYS A 23 15.19 -30.96 -15.16
CA LYS A 23 16.01 -29.91 -15.75
C LYS A 23 16.61 -28.94 -14.72
N ASN A 24 16.29 -29.11 -13.43
CA ASN A 24 16.72 -28.22 -12.35
C ASN A 24 16.46 -26.73 -12.65
N VAL A 25 15.31 -26.43 -13.26
CA VAL A 25 14.95 -25.05 -13.62
C VAL A 25 14.45 -24.34 -12.36
N GLU A 26 15.06 -23.20 -12.04
CA GLU A 26 14.56 -22.33 -10.98
C GLU A 26 13.21 -21.72 -11.36
N ILE A 27 12.26 -21.80 -10.43
CA ILE A 27 10.93 -21.23 -10.58
C ILE A 27 10.94 -19.82 -10.01
N LEU A 28 10.54 -18.85 -10.83
CA LEU A 28 10.32 -17.48 -10.41
C LEU A 28 8.95 -17.37 -9.74
N LEU A 29 8.91 -16.89 -8.50
CA LEU A 29 7.71 -16.75 -7.70
C LEU A 29 7.52 -15.26 -7.34
N PRO A 30 6.57 -14.55 -7.98
CA PRO A 30 6.19 -13.21 -7.57
C PRO A 30 5.34 -13.25 -6.30
N PHE A 31 5.67 -12.40 -5.34
CA PHE A 31 4.92 -12.22 -4.10
C PHE A 31 4.68 -10.74 -3.85
N ARG A 32 3.55 -10.41 -3.24
CA ARG A 32 3.30 -9.09 -2.67
C ARG A 32 3.74 -9.11 -1.21
N SER A 33 4.52 -8.11 -0.83
CA SER A 33 4.89 -7.85 0.57
C SER A 33 4.33 -6.51 0.99
N TRP A 34 4.09 -6.38 2.30
CA TRP A 34 3.60 -5.16 2.89
C TRP A 34 4.45 -4.77 4.10
N GLU A 35 4.55 -3.47 4.32
CA GLU A 35 5.24 -2.89 5.46
C GLU A 35 4.43 -1.71 5.99
N LEU A 36 4.30 -1.62 7.31
CA LEU A 36 3.63 -0.51 7.97
C LEU A 36 4.67 0.38 8.63
N VAL A 37 4.67 1.66 8.27
CA VAL A 37 5.50 2.69 8.89
C VAL A 37 4.58 3.67 9.61
N GLU A 38 4.97 4.09 10.82
CA GLU A 38 4.19 4.99 11.66
C GLU A 38 4.91 6.33 11.85
N PHE A 39 4.17 7.43 11.78
CA PHE A 39 4.57 8.73 12.33
C PHE A 39 3.84 8.93 13.65
N PRO A 40 4.52 8.71 14.80
CA PRO A 40 3.86 8.54 16.10
C PRO A 40 3.16 9.78 16.65
N SER A 41 3.57 10.98 16.27
CA SER A 41 2.95 12.24 16.68
C SER A 41 3.26 13.34 15.67
N LEU A 42 2.21 13.88 15.04
CA LEU A 42 2.34 14.99 14.10
C LEU A 42 2.39 16.33 14.83
N SER A 43 3.17 17.28 14.30
CA SER A 43 3.17 18.66 14.78
C SER A 43 1.84 19.37 14.49
N GLN A 44 1.49 20.37 15.29
CA GLN A 44 0.29 21.19 15.10
C GLN A 44 0.45 22.22 13.98
N THR A 45 0.76 21.76 12.78
CA THR A 45 0.94 22.56 11.57
C THR A 45 -0.02 22.09 10.48
N THR A 46 -0.24 22.94 9.48
CA THR A 46 -1.09 22.63 8.31
C THR A 46 -0.35 21.91 7.19
N ARG A 47 0.98 21.90 7.21
CA ARG A 47 1.82 21.27 6.19
C ARG A 47 2.81 20.33 6.84
N HIS A 48 2.97 19.16 6.22
CA HIS A 48 3.81 18.09 6.72
C HIS A 48 4.61 17.47 5.59
N THR A 49 5.87 17.16 5.91
CA THR A 49 6.77 16.44 5.02
C THR A 49 7.36 15.29 5.82
N TRP A 50 7.01 14.07 5.43
CA TRP A 50 7.37 12.85 6.14
C TRP A 50 8.30 11.99 5.27
N PRO A 51 9.60 11.94 5.57
CA PRO A 51 10.49 10.94 4.97
C PRO A 51 10.14 9.57 5.55
N VAL A 52 9.57 8.70 4.73
CA VAL A 52 9.02 7.41 5.19
C VAL A 52 10.12 6.36 5.23
N LYS A 53 10.78 6.13 4.09
CA LYS A 53 11.78 5.05 3.95
C LYS A 53 12.66 5.29 2.73
N THR A 54 13.83 4.65 2.74
CA THR A 54 14.62 4.39 1.53
C THR A 54 14.60 2.89 1.26
N THR A 55 14.06 2.47 0.12
CA THR A 55 14.00 1.05 -0.30
C THR A 55 15.00 0.78 -1.42
N THR A 56 15.32 -0.50 -1.63
CA THR A 56 16.00 -0.92 -2.87
C THR A 56 14.99 -0.88 -4.03
N LYS A 57 15.48 -0.73 -5.27
CA LYS A 57 14.58 -0.71 -6.44
C LYS A 57 13.75 -1.98 -6.62
N LEU A 58 14.27 -3.11 -6.17
CA LEU A 58 13.54 -4.38 -6.18
C LEU A 58 12.29 -4.34 -5.29
N GLU A 59 12.34 -3.54 -4.22
CA GLU A 59 11.25 -3.34 -3.26
C GLU A 59 10.59 -1.97 -3.45
N THR A 60 10.53 -1.48 -4.69
CA THR A 60 9.93 -0.16 -4.94
C THR A 60 8.44 -0.20 -4.59
N PRO A 61 7.92 0.77 -3.80
CA PRO A 61 6.50 0.89 -3.51
C PRO A 61 5.64 0.89 -4.78
N ARG A 62 4.62 0.04 -4.84
CA ARG A 62 3.63 0.00 -5.92
C ARG A 62 2.32 0.62 -5.50
N HIS A 63 1.90 0.37 -4.27
CA HIS A 63 0.74 1.03 -3.68
C HIS A 63 1.11 1.57 -2.31
N VAL A 64 0.62 2.76 -2.02
CA VAL A 64 0.80 3.43 -0.73
C VAL A 64 -0.56 3.75 -0.17
N VAL A 65 -0.81 3.35 1.08
CA VAL A 65 -2.04 3.70 1.79
C VAL A 65 -1.66 4.54 3.00
N VAL A 66 -2.22 5.75 3.07
CA VAL A 66 -2.00 6.69 4.18
C VAL A 66 -3.28 6.87 4.97
N ALA A 67 -3.16 6.81 6.29
CA ALA A 67 -4.29 6.96 7.20
C ALA A 67 -3.89 7.74 8.45
N PHE A 68 -4.86 8.41 9.08
CA PHE A 68 -4.63 9.20 10.28
C PHE A 68 -5.57 8.74 11.40
N GLN A 69 -5.07 8.81 12.63
CA GLN A 69 -5.86 8.58 13.83
C GLN A 69 -5.57 9.65 14.86
N ILE A 70 -6.62 10.32 15.34
CA ILE A 70 -6.56 11.34 16.38
C ILE A 70 -6.83 10.65 17.72
N ASN A 71 -5.92 10.84 18.67
CA ASN A 71 -6.11 10.54 20.08
C ASN A 71 -6.48 9.07 20.40
N ARG A 72 -6.08 8.12 19.55
CA ARG A 72 -6.38 6.67 19.71
C ARG A 72 -5.18 5.84 20.17
N LYS A 73 -3.96 6.32 19.92
CA LYS A 73 -2.75 5.58 20.25
C LYS A 73 -2.67 5.30 21.75
N ASN A 74 -2.37 4.04 22.10
CA ASN A 74 -2.26 3.56 23.48
C ASN A 74 -3.56 3.69 24.32
N LYS A 75 -4.73 3.85 23.68
CA LYS A 75 -6.03 3.92 24.37
C LYS A 75 -6.87 2.68 24.10
N VAL A 76 -6.89 1.77 25.06
CA VAL A 76 -7.60 0.48 24.97
C VAL A 76 -9.11 0.63 24.73
N THR A 77 -9.71 1.72 25.22
CA THR A 77 -11.15 1.98 25.08
C THR A 77 -11.55 2.59 23.74
N SER A 78 -10.59 3.05 22.93
CA SER A 78 -10.86 3.75 21.68
C SER A 78 -10.90 2.79 20.49
N ASN A 79 -11.83 3.00 19.56
CA ASN A 79 -11.96 2.14 18.37
C ASN A 79 -10.83 2.41 17.35
N MET A 80 -9.83 1.52 17.33
CA MET A 80 -8.68 1.57 16.43
C MET A 80 -8.99 1.19 14.97
N SER A 81 -10.20 0.72 14.66
CA SER A 81 -10.61 0.38 13.29
C SER A 81 -11.16 1.58 12.51
N THR A 82 -11.23 2.75 13.15
CA THR A 82 -11.71 3.99 12.53
C THR A 82 -10.55 4.94 12.27
N PHE A 83 -10.66 5.71 11.20
CA PHE A 83 -9.66 6.70 10.79
C PHE A 83 -10.31 8.08 10.68
N ASP A 84 -9.49 9.13 10.81
CA ASP A 84 -9.95 10.51 10.74
C ASP A 84 -9.44 11.19 9.47
N ASN A 85 -10.23 12.11 8.94
CA ASN A 85 -9.90 12.82 7.72
C ASN A 85 -8.87 13.95 7.92
N CYS A 86 -8.62 14.34 9.18
CA CYS A 86 -7.73 15.44 9.59
C CYS A 86 -7.90 16.75 8.80
N ASN A 87 -9.06 16.98 8.19
CA ASN A 87 -9.32 18.07 7.25
C ASN A 87 -8.24 18.19 6.15
N LEU A 88 -7.83 17.04 5.62
CA LEU A 88 -6.87 16.92 4.53
C LEU A 88 -7.36 17.68 3.28
N THR A 89 -6.49 18.52 2.72
CA THR A 89 -6.73 19.27 1.49
C THR A 89 -5.90 18.74 0.33
N ASN A 90 -4.73 18.19 0.60
CA ASN A 90 -3.87 17.63 -0.41
C ASN A 90 -2.95 16.55 0.17
N ILE A 91 -2.63 15.54 -0.62
CA ILE A 91 -1.67 14.50 -0.25
C ILE A 91 -0.98 13.96 -1.49
N ARG A 92 0.33 13.74 -1.36
CA ARG A 92 1.18 13.25 -2.44
C ARG A 92 2.34 12.44 -1.88
N VAL A 93 2.70 11.41 -2.62
CA VAL A 93 3.87 10.57 -2.41
C VAL A 93 4.91 10.95 -3.46
N PHE A 94 6.14 11.12 -3.00
CA PHE A 94 7.31 11.22 -3.83
C PHE A 94 8.09 9.92 -3.77
N LEU A 95 8.35 9.32 -4.93
CA LEU A 95 9.31 8.26 -5.10
C LEU A 95 10.51 8.86 -5.84
N ASN A 96 11.59 9.12 -5.11
CA ASN A 96 12.69 9.99 -5.55
C ASN A 96 12.15 11.37 -5.97
N SER A 97 12.20 11.69 -7.26
CA SER A 97 11.71 12.95 -7.82
C SER A 97 10.35 12.82 -8.51
N GLU A 98 9.81 11.61 -8.65
CA GLU A 98 8.49 11.39 -9.25
C GLU A 98 7.39 11.56 -8.20
N ARG A 99 6.28 12.21 -8.60
CA ARG A 99 5.18 12.60 -7.72
C ARG A 99 3.90 11.85 -8.08
N TYR A 100 3.21 11.33 -7.06
CA TYR A 100 1.95 10.59 -7.16
C TYR A 100 0.94 11.09 -6.12
N PRO A 101 -0.29 11.48 -6.48
CA PRO A 101 -0.73 11.78 -7.84
C PRO A 101 0.01 13.01 -8.41
N TYR A 102 0.05 13.09 -9.74
CA TYR A 102 0.71 14.20 -10.46
C TYR A 102 0.03 15.55 -10.19
N ASN A 103 -1.31 15.55 -10.12
CA ASN A 103 -2.10 16.74 -9.84
C ASN A 103 -2.39 16.87 -8.34
N ASP A 104 -2.66 18.09 -7.90
CA ASP A 104 -3.20 18.35 -6.57
C ASP A 104 -4.65 17.86 -6.48
N LEU A 105 -5.04 17.38 -5.29
CA LEU A 105 -6.36 16.78 -5.08
C LEU A 105 -7.45 17.80 -4.71
N PHE A 106 -7.08 18.97 -4.18
CA PHE A 106 -7.99 20.05 -3.75
C PHE A 106 -9.21 19.55 -2.94
N ILE A 107 -8.93 18.73 -1.93
CA ILE A 107 -9.94 18.08 -1.10
C ILE A 107 -10.53 19.09 -0.11
N ASP A 108 -11.83 19.00 0.14
CA ASP A 108 -12.49 19.68 1.25
C ASP A 108 -13.57 18.80 1.84
N PHE A 109 -13.33 18.28 3.05
CA PHE A 109 -14.29 17.44 3.74
C PHE A 109 -15.49 18.23 4.29
N LYS A 110 -15.35 19.53 4.58
CA LYS A 110 -16.44 20.38 5.08
C LYS A 110 -17.48 20.62 3.97
N ASP A 111 -16.99 20.90 2.76
CA ASP A 111 -17.82 21.10 1.56
C ASP A 111 -18.20 19.80 0.83
N ASN A 112 -17.85 18.63 1.37
CA ASN A 112 -18.03 17.32 0.72
C ASN A 112 -17.30 17.15 -0.63
N LYS A 113 -16.23 17.90 -0.86
CA LYS A 113 -15.34 17.79 -2.03
C LYS A 113 -14.24 16.75 -1.77
N TYR A 114 -14.61 15.47 -1.71
CA TYR A 114 -13.66 14.36 -1.50
C TYR A 114 -13.88 13.21 -2.49
N ALA A 115 -14.61 13.45 -3.58
CA ALA A 115 -14.93 12.44 -4.58
C ALA A 115 -13.68 11.80 -5.19
N THR A 116 -12.65 12.59 -5.52
CA THR A 116 -11.38 12.10 -6.06
C THR A 116 -10.69 11.15 -5.08
N LEU A 117 -10.68 11.47 -3.78
CA LEU A 117 -10.09 10.61 -2.77
C LEU A 117 -10.86 9.28 -2.65
N TYR A 118 -12.19 9.34 -2.68
CA TYR A 118 -13.05 8.15 -2.64
C TYR A 118 -12.90 7.28 -3.90
N GLU A 119 -12.71 7.89 -5.07
CA GLU A 119 -12.43 7.18 -6.31
C GLU A 119 -11.09 6.44 -6.23
N MET A 120 -10.04 7.11 -5.74
CA MET A 120 -8.74 6.47 -5.52
C MET A 120 -8.83 5.27 -4.57
N PHE A 121 -9.61 5.39 -3.48
CA PHE A 121 -9.92 4.29 -2.57
C PHE A 121 -10.67 3.14 -3.27
N SER A 122 -11.73 3.47 -4.03
CA SER A 122 -12.57 2.48 -4.71
C SER A 122 -11.80 1.69 -5.77
N ASN A 123 -10.88 2.35 -6.46
CA ASN A 123 -10.04 1.75 -7.50
C ASN A 123 -8.95 0.82 -6.97
N PHE A 124 -8.69 0.81 -5.65
CA PHE A 124 -7.64 -0.03 -5.07
C PHE A 124 -7.83 -1.51 -5.42
N ARG A 125 -9.06 -2.05 -5.26
CA ARG A 125 -9.31 -3.48 -5.52
C ARG A 125 -9.05 -3.86 -6.96
N HIS A 126 -9.45 -3.00 -7.90
CA HIS A 126 -9.19 -3.23 -9.31
C HIS A 126 -7.71 -3.13 -9.65
N SER A 127 -7.01 -2.11 -9.14
CA SER A 127 -5.58 -1.94 -9.41
C SER A 127 -4.72 -3.03 -8.75
N TYR A 128 -5.07 -3.48 -7.54
CA TYR A 128 -4.27 -4.43 -6.77
C TYR A 128 -4.60 -5.91 -7.05
N TYR A 129 -5.87 -6.26 -7.20
CA TYR A 129 -6.32 -7.65 -7.40
C TYR A 129 -6.74 -7.95 -8.85
N GLU A 130 -6.81 -6.95 -9.74
CA GLU A 130 -7.29 -7.11 -11.12
C GLU A 130 -8.74 -7.63 -11.21
N ILE A 131 -9.55 -7.34 -10.18
CA ILE A 131 -10.97 -7.72 -10.07
C ILE A 131 -11.85 -6.47 -10.30
N GLY A 132 -13.17 -6.63 -10.41
CA GLY A 132 -14.13 -5.53 -10.50
C GLY A 132 -14.05 -4.54 -9.33
N ASN A 133 -14.49 -3.30 -9.60
CA ASN A 133 -14.57 -2.22 -8.62
C ASN A 133 -15.80 -2.41 -7.72
N GLU A 134 -15.57 -2.93 -6.52
CA GLU A 134 -16.58 -3.09 -5.48
C GLU A 134 -16.05 -2.48 -4.15
N PRO A 135 -16.24 -1.17 -3.94
CA PRO A 135 -15.82 -0.51 -2.71
C PRO A 135 -16.65 -1.02 -1.51
N ILE A 136 -15.99 -1.21 -0.37
CA ILE A 136 -16.60 -1.75 0.86
C ILE A 136 -17.49 -0.71 1.55
N PHE A 137 -17.18 0.58 1.38
CA PHE A 137 -17.91 1.68 2.01
C PHE A 137 -18.55 2.57 0.97
N THR A 138 -19.75 3.06 1.25
CA THR A 138 -20.33 4.18 0.49
C THR A 138 -19.51 5.47 0.71
N PRO A 139 -19.66 6.52 -0.14
CA PRO A 139 -18.92 7.77 0.05
C PRO A 139 -19.14 8.43 1.43
N LYS A 140 -20.32 8.26 2.03
CA LYS A 140 -20.63 8.81 3.36
C LYS A 140 -19.94 8.01 4.47
N GLU A 141 -19.97 6.69 4.39
CA GLU A 141 -19.28 5.80 5.34
C GLU A 141 -17.76 5.93 5.23
N PHE A 142 -17.22 6.05 4.01
CA PHE A 142 -15.80 6.33 3.79
C PHE A 142 -15.39 7.59 4.54
N LYS A 143 -16.13 8.69 4.38
CA LYS A 143 -15.85 9.96 5.06
C LYS A 143 -15.81 9.84 6.59
N SER A 144 -16.71 9.06 7.18
CA SER A 144 -16.90 8.99 8.64
C SER A 144 -16.11 7.87 9.33
N ILE A 145 -15.84 6.76 8.62
CA ILE A 145 -15.25 5.55 9.21
C ILE A 145 -13.79 5.38 8.76
N SER A 146 -13.52 5.58 7.47
CA SER A 146 -12.24 5.20 6.88
C SER A 146 -11.80 6.14 5.75
N PRO A 147 -11.54 7.44 6.05
CA PRO A 147 -11.03 8.41 5.08
C PRO A 147 -9.55 8.17 4.77
N ILE A 148 -9.21 6.96 4.35
CA ILE A 148 -7.85 6.55 4.00
C ILE A 148 -7.53 6.96 2.56
N THR A 149 -6.27 7.33 2.33
CA THR A 149 -5.79 7.71 1.01
C THR A 149 -5.04 6.54 0.39
N HIS A 150 -5.59 5.92 -0.65
CA HIS A 150 -4.83 5.01 -1.51
C HIS A 150 -4.16 5.82 -2.63
N ILE A 151 -2.85 5.63 -2.82
CA ILE A 151 -2.07 6.24 -3.92
C ILE A 151 -1.43 5.11 -4.72
N ASP A 152 -1.83 5.04 -5.99
CA ASP A 152 -1.32 4.07 -6.93
C ASP A 152 -0.03 4.59 -7.59
N CYS A 153 1.08 3.92 -7.28
CA CYS A 153 2.41 4.18 -7.85
C CYS A 153 2.84 3.08 -8.85
N SER A 154 1.95 2.14 -9.19
CA SER A 154 2.27 0.96 -9.99
C SER A 154 2.81 1.30 -11.38
N ARG A 155 2.36 2.42 -11.95
CA ARG A 155 2.73 2.95 -13.27
C ARG A 155 4.04 3.74 -13.31
N GLN A 156 4.86 3.62 -12.26
CA GLN A 156 6.20 4.19 -12.23
C GLN A 156 7.10 3.68 -13.36
N LYS A 157 8.03 4.51 -13.81
CA LYS A 157 8.97 4.13 -14.87
C LYS A 157 9.95 3.08 -14.36
N GLU A 158 9.96 1.91 -14.98
CA GLU A 158 10.98 0.89 -14.75
C GLU A 158 12.28 1.29 -15.48
N THR A 159 13.04 2.21 -14.88
CA THR A 159 14.37 2.56 -15.40
C THR A 159 15.38 1.45 -15.08
N ILE A 160 16.36 1.21 -15.95
CA ILE A 160 17.34 0.10 -15.81
C ILE A 160 18.39 0.38 -14.70
N GLN A 161 18.47 1.59 -14.17
CA GLN A 161 19.50 1.97 -13.19
C GLN A 161 19.24 1.39 -11.78
N SER A 162 20.25 0.72 -11.23
CA SER A 162 20.35 0.14 -9.89
C SER A 162 20.54 1.22 -8.81
N GLY A 163 19.50 1.98 -8.50
CA GLY A 163 19.50 3.01 -7.45
C GLY A 163 18.54 2.69 -6.30
N SER A 164 18.75 3.30 -5.14
CA SER A 164 17.76 3.31 -4.06
C SER A 164 16.55 4.18 -4.43
N VAL A 165 15.39 3.88 -3.86
CA VAL A 165 14.18 4.69 -3.95
C VAL A 165 13.90 5.32 -2.61
N VAL A 166 14.00 6.64 -2.53
CA VAL A 166 13.63 7.43 -1.35
C VAL A 166 12.15 7.77 -1.45
N MET A 167 11.37 7.30 -0.49
CA MET A 167 9.94 7.57 -0.38
C MET A 167 9.68 8.68 0.65
N ARG A 168 8.94 9.70 0.23
CA ARG A 168 8.49 10.81 1.08
C ARG A 168 7.02 11.09 0.85
N ILE A 169 6.28 11.34 1.93
CA ILE A 169 4.88 11.77 1.85
C ILE A 169 4.83 13.25 2.19
N GLU A 170 4.11 14.02 1.40
CA GLU A 170 3.74 15.40 1.72
C GLU A 170 2.23 15.52 1.76
N PHE A 171 1.73 16.22 2.77
CA PHE A 171 0.31 16.46 2.89
C PHE A 171 0.03 17.82 3.53
N GLU A 172 -1.16 18.32 3.22
CA GLU A 172 -1.66 19.62 3.63
C GLU A 172 -3.07 19.47 4.20
N THR A 173 -3.39 20.26 5.22
CA THR A 173 -4.69 20.31 5.89
C THR A 173 -5.21 21.74 5.92
N SER A 174 -6.54 21.93 5.99
CA SER A 174 -7.15 23.26 6.03
C SER A 174 -6.96 23.97 7.37
N GLU A 175 -6.64 23.21 8.41
CA GLU A 175 -6.45 23.67 9.79
C GLU A 175 -5.33 22.88 10.46
N ASN A 176 -4.78 23.39 11.57
CA ASN A 176 -3.70 22.73 12.29
C ASN A 176 -4.13 21.33 12.72
N ILE A 177 -3.24 20.36 12.54
CA ILE A 177 -3.51 19.00 12.99
C ILE A 177 -3.72 18.96 14.51
N PRO A 178 -4.78 18.27 14.99
CA PRO A 178 -5.02 18.10 16.42
C PRO A 178 -3.85 17.42 17.13
N ASN A 179 -3.69 17.71 18.42
CA ASN A 179 -2.75 16.97 19.26
C ASN A 179 -3.06 15.48 19.28
N ASP A 180 -2.02 14.68 19.53
CA ASP A 180 -2.09 13.22 19.60
C ASP A 180 -2.58 12.57 18.30
N THR A 181 -2.29 13.19 17.15
CA THR A 181 -2.56 12.59 15.84
C THR A 181 -1.39 11.73 15.39
N THR A 182 -1.67 10.46 15.12
CA THR A 182 -0.74 9.49 14.52
C THR A 182 -1.03 9.34 13.03
N ALA A 183 0.00 9.31 12.20
CA ALA A 183 -0.12 8.92 10.79
C ALA A 183 0.43 7.51 10.58
N TYR A 184 -0.21 6.78 9.69
CA TYR A 184 0.18 5.43 9.27
C TYR A 184 0.39 5.41 7.76
N CYS A 185 1.43 4.73 7.32
CA CYS A 185 1.73 4.48 5.91
C CYS A 185 1.92 2.98 5.70
N LEU A 186 0.99 2.34 5.01
CA LEU A 186 1.13 0.97 4.53
C LEU A 186 1.70 0.99 3.11
N ILE A 187 2.83 0.34 2.94
CA ILE A 187 3.55 0.24 1.67
C ILE A 187 3.36 -1.18 1.14
N LEU A 188 2.80 -1.30 -0.06
CA LEU A 188 2.70 -2.57 -0.79
C LEU A 188 3.71 -2.57 -1.93
N HIS A 189 4.56 -3.58 -1.97
CA HIS A 189 5.63 -3.71 -2.95
C HIS A 189 5.71 -5.15 -3.47
N ASP A 190 6.22 -5.29 -4.68
CA ASP A 190 6.54 -6.59 -5.25
C ASP A 190 7.83 -7.14 -4.67
N ARG A 191 7.86 -8.46 -4.50
CA ARG A 191 9.07 -9.23 -4.25
C ARG A 191 9.13 -10.41 -5.19
N LEU A 192 10.32 -10.71 -5.65
CA LEU A 192 10.57 -11.81 -6.56
C LEU A 192 11.45 -12.82 -5.85
N PHE A 193 11.05 -14.08 -5.87
CA PHE A 193 11.81 -15.18 -5.30
C PHE A 193 12.15 -16.21 -6.37
N ARG A 194 13.33 -16.80 -6.27
CA ARG A 194 13.72 -17.99 -7.01
C ARG A 194 13.59 -19.19 -6.09
N TYR A 195 12.80 -20.16 -6.49
CA TYR A 195 12.68 -21.45 -5.84
C TYR A 195 13.36 -22.51 -6.69
N ASN A 196 14.27 -23.28 -6.09
CA ASN A 196 14.88 -24.43 -6.72
C ASN A 196 14.19 -25.72 -6.21
N PRO A 197 13.42 -26.44 -7.04
CA PRO A 197 12.67 -27.61 -6.61
C PRO A 197 13.53 -28.80 -6.14
N LEU A 198 14.75 -28.92 -6.65
CA LEU A 198 15.65 -30.05 -6.37
C LEU A 198 16.39 -29.87 -5.04
N THR A 199 16.93 -28.67 -4.81
CA THR A 199 17.64 -28.32 -3.56
C THR A 199 16.71 -27.78 -2.48
N LYS A 200 15.46 -27.46 -2.84
CA LYS A 200 14.45 -26.81 -1.99
C LYS A 200 14.85 -25.43 -1.48
N ILE A 201 15.84 -24.80 -2.10
CA ILE A 201 16.34 -23.48 -1.72
C ILE A 201 15.41 -22.40 -2.27
N VAL A 202 15.10 -21.41 -1.44
CA VAL A 202 14.40 -20.18 -1.82
C VAL A 202 15.36 -19.00 -1.65
N ARG A 203 15.48 -18.15 -2.67
CA ARG A 203 16.31 -16.93 -2.65
C ARG A 203 15.51 -15.74 -3.12
N GLN A 204 15.57 -14.62 -2.41
CA GLN A 204 15.06 -13.35 -2.90
C GLN A 204 15.99 -12.85 -4.03
N VAL A 205 15.39 -12.34 -5.11
CA VAL A 205 16.09 -11.75 -6.26
C VAL A 205 16.17 -10.25 -6.10
#